data_AF-S3CXS8-F1
#
_entry.id   AF-S3CXS8-F1
#
_cell.length_a   1.000
_cell.length_b   1.000
_cell.length_c   1.000
_cell.angle_alpha   90.00
_cell.angle_beta   90.00
_cell.angle_gamma   90.00
#
_symmetry.space_group_name_H-M   'P 1'
#
loop_
_entity.id
_entity.type
_entity.pdbx_description
1 polymer ?
#
loop_
_entity_poly.entity_id
_entity_poly.type
_entity_poly.pdbx_seq_one_letter_code
_entity_poly.pdbx_strand_id
1 'polypeptide(L)'
;MSAVAVHGGLAQDASLASAATHLPHRSSTVGSDIDQEIADLEARLHAAKQRRQQQSASSQTPSTQAPQISQSVEQRLQLQQQQHFLFLLSDSALPLGSFAFSSGLESFLAHDKAAAVATLAAAANALPKGLKSGPAAFGAFLPLSITSYAHSSLPFVLSAHDAAIAVRAAAADLPSAPLALDTFTSTLAVLDDTFDATIICTVGRRASVAQGRALLSVWERAFAPVLAASMPQDPLRPFSLLVKRSSNPPPGTLSDASAHIPPLFGAVAAFAGLDRRQTADVFILSHVKALVSAAVRANLLGPYQAQKLLASAHVQKLVVQAVEGAWSVAVEDAGQTMPVVDLWMGRHEMLYSRIFNS
;
A
#
# COMPACT_ATOMS: atom_id res chain seq x y z
N MET A 1 30.08 -72.23 40.15
CA MET A 1 31.07 -72.91 39.29
C MET A 1 32.23 -71.95 39.07
N SER A 2 33.44 -72.44 39.33
CA SER A 2 34.81 -72.05 38.91
C SER A 2 35.05 -70.65 38.29
N ALA A 3 35.93 -69.78 38.81
CA ALA A 3 37.39 -69.91 39.12
C ALA A 3 38.27 -69.94 37.83
N VAL A 4 39.53 -69.45 37.76
CA VAL A 4 40.70 -69.33 38.68
C VAL A 4 41.58 -68.13 38.23
N ALA A 5 42.35 -67.34 39.02
CA ALA A 5 42.43 -67.06 40.47
C ALA A 5 42.74 -65.55 40.74
N VAL A 6 43.90 -64.98 41.13
CA VAL A 6 45.31 -65.38 41.42
C VAL A 6 45.89 -64.45 42.53
N HIS A 7 47.09 -64.72 43.08
CA HIS A 7 47.84 -63.92 44.08
C HIS A 7 48.34 -62.54 43.58
N GLY A 8 48.78 -61.59 44.43
CA GLY A 8 48.78 -61.52 45.91
C GLY A 8 50.10 -61.04 46.55
N GLY A 9 50.02 -60.08 47.50
CA GLY A 9 51.14 -59.52 48.29
C GLY A 9 52.03 -58.49 47.55
N LEU A 10 52.97 -57.78 48.19
CA LEU A 10 53.14 -57.31 49.59
C LEU A 10 54.38 -56.39 49.67
N ALA A 11 54.38 -55.34 50.52
CA ALA A 11 55.57 -54.50 50.87
C ALA A 11 56.19 -53.66 49.69
N GLN A 12 57.02 -52.61 49.88
CA GLN A 12 57.31 -51.70 51.01
C GLN A 12 57.92 -50.36 50.51
N ASP A 13 57.91 -49.34 51.37
CA ASP A 13 58.87 -48.21 51.54
C ASP A 13 59.49 -47.44 50.35
N ALA A 14 59.12 -46.15 50.23
CA ALA A 14 60.00 -44.97 50.00
C ALA A 14 59.13 -43.70 49.87
N SER A 15 59.10 -42.77 50.84
CA SER A 15 60.12 -41.74 51.11
C SER A 15 60.30 -40.70 50.00
N LEU A 16 59.78 -39.47 50.21
CA LEU A 16 60.61 -38.26 50.35
C LEU A 16 59.78 -37.07 50.86
N ALA A 17 60.45 -36.07 51.42
CA ALA A 17 59.85 -35.01 52.24
C ALA A 17 59.39 -33.77 51.45
N SER A 18 58.39 -33.05 52.00
CA SER A 18 58.48 -31.60 52.21
C SER A 18 57.44 -31.14 53.24
N ALA A 19 57.70 -30.03 53.94
CA ALA A 19 56.79 -29.44 54.92
C ALA A 19 56.10 -28.20 54.34
N ALA A 20 54.77 -28.11 54.47
CA ALA A 20 54.00 -26.94 54.03
C ALA A 20 52.84 -26.61 55.00
N THR A 21 52.95 -25.41 55.56
CA THR A 21 52.06 -24.68 56.48
C THR A 21 50.59 -24.60 56.05
N HIS A 22 49.70 -24.45 57.05
CA HIS A 22 48.29 -24.03 56.94
C HIS A 22 47.96 -23.04 55.79
N LEU A 23 46.89 -23.32 55.05
CA LEU A 23 46.05 -22.33 54.35
C LEU A 23 44.56 -22.74 54.40
N PRO A 24 43.59 -21.80 54.42
CA PRO A 24 42.16 -22.09 54.51
C PRO A 24 41.46 -22.28 53.15
N HIS A 25 40.29 -22.91 53.14
CA HIS A 25 39.40 -23.00 51.97
C HIS A 25 39.01 -21.61 51.44
N ARG A 26 39.06 -21.44 50.11
CA ARG A 26 38.69 -20.19 49.44
C ARG A 26 37.95 -20.46 48.12
N SER A 27 36.67 -20.82 48.20
CA SER A 27 35.83 -21.14 47.03
C SER A 27 34.35 -20.73 47.15
N SER A 28 33.95 -19.98 48.17
CA SER A 28 32.58 -19.49 48.37
C SER A 28 32.39 -18.01 48.01
N THR A 29 33.47 -17.23 47.86
CA THR A 29 33.41 -15.76 47.86
C THR A 29 32.99 -15.13 46.53
N VAL A 30 33.19 -15.81 45.40
CA VAL A 30 32.97 -15.20 44.06
C VAL A 30 31.50 -15.06 43.71
N GLY A 31 30.65 -16.01 44.13
CA GLY A 31 29.20 -15.89 43.96
C GLY A 31 28.64 -14.73 44.79
N SER A 32 29.01 -14.67 46.07
CA SER A 32 28.58 -13.58 46.96
C SER A 32 29.06 -12.21 46.52
N ASP A 33 30.26 -12.08 45.91
CA ASP A 33 30.74 -10.80 45.37
C ASP A 33 29.80 -10.28 44.25
N ILE A 34 29.37 -11.17 43.36
CA ILE A 34 28.46 -10.84 42.25
C ILE A 34 27.06 -10.52 42.77
N ASP A 35 26.54 -11.30 43.74
CA ASP A 35 25.25 -11.00 44.37
C ASP A 35 25.29 -9.65 45.12
N GLN A 36 26.42 -9.30 45.74
CA GLN A 36 26.65 -8.01 46.40
C GLN A 36 26.73 -6.86 45.39
N GLU A 37 27.39 -7.06 44.24
CA GLU A 37 27.45 -6.09 43.14
C GLU A 37 26.06 -5.85 42.53
N ILE A 38 25.27 -6.91 42.29
CA ILE A 38 23.88 -6.80 41.82
C ILE A 38 23.05 -5.98 42.81
N ALA A 39 23.14 -6.25 44.12
CA ALA A 39 22.39 -5.50 45.13
C ALA A 39 22.76 -4.00 45.19
N ASP A 40 24.03 -3.64 45.04
CA ASP A 40 24.46 -2.24 44.95
C ASP A 40 24.02 -1.59 43.61
N LEU A 41 24.09 -2.29 42.49
CA LEU A 41 23.57 -1.82 41.21
C LEU A 41 22.05 -1.58 41.24
N GLU A 42 21.28 -2.45 41.91
CA GLU A 42 19.84 -2.24 42.13
C GLU A 42 19.56 -1.06 43.06
N ALA A 43 20.31 -0.89 44.14
CA ALA A 43 20.20 0.27 45.03
C ALA A 43 20.51 1.58 44.29
N ARG A 44 21.58 1.61 43.48
CA ARG A 44 21.96 2.73 42.61
C ARG A 44 20.88 3.02 41.57
N LEU A 45 20.28 2.00 40.97
CA LEU A 45 19.15 2.11 40.04
C LEU A 45 17.91 2.70 40.73
N HIS A 46 17.61 2.28 41.96
CA HIS A 46 16.48 2.80 42.73
C HIS A 46 16.68 4.28 43.11
N ALA A 47 17.89 4.63 43.56
CA ALA A 47 18.27 6.02 43.84
C ALA A 47 18.33 6.90 42.56
N ALA A 48 18.63 6.34 41.40
CA ALA A 48 18.52 7.04 40.11
C ALA A 48 17.06 7.26 39.69
N LYS A 49 16.19 6.24 39.84
CA LYS A 49 14.75 6.34 39.58
C LYS A 49 14.09 7.40 40.49
N GLN A 50 14.42 7.41 41.77
CA GLN A 50 13.93 8.43 42.73
C GLN A 50 14.41 9.83 42.38
N ARG A 51 15.70 10.02 42.03
CA ARG A 51 16.20 11.32 41.56
C ARG A 51 15.50 11.78 40.28
N ARG A 52 15.19 10.88 39.34
CA ARG A 52 14.41 11.22 38.13
C ARG A 52 12.97 11.65 38.47
N GLN A 53 12.32 10.95 39.41
CA GLN A 53 10.98 11.33 39.90
C GLN A 53 11.00 12.69 40.60
N GLN A 54 11.98 12.95 41.47
CA GLN A 54 12.18 14.24 42.14
C GLN A 54 12.47 15.35 41.14
N GLN A 55 13.27 15.11 40.10
CA GLN A 55 13.49 16.06 39.01
C GLN A 55 12.18 16.39 38.29
N SER A 56 11.38 15.38 37.90
CA SER A 56 10.05 15.62 37.29
C SER A 56 9.04 16.32 38.21
N ALA A 57 9.23 16.28 39.53
CA ALA A 57 8.45 17.07 40.49
C ALA A 57 8.99 18.51 40.61
N SER A 58 10.30 18.70 40.70
CA SER A 58 10.94 20.03 40.80
C SER A 58 10.86 20.86 39.51
N SER A 59 10.64 20.21 38.36
CA SER A 59 10.35 20.88 37.08
C SER A 59 8.94 21.48 37.01
N GLN A 60 8.12 21.35 38.05
CA GLN A 60 6.85 22.07 38.17
C GLN A 60 7.09 23.53 38.61
N THR A 61 7.63 24.33 37.69
CA THR A 61 7.23 25.75 37.61
C THR A 61 5.69 25.83 37.48
N PRO A 62 5.04 26.93 37.92
CA PRO A 62 3.59 27.04 37.87
C PRO A 62 3.11 26.86 36.43
N SER A 63 2.50 25.71 36.14
CA SER A 63 2.22 25.31 34.77
C SER A 63 1.13 26.20 34.20
N THR A 64 1.47 27.02 33.20
CA THR A 64 0.51 27.38 32.14
C THR A 64 -0.04 26.07 31.62
N GLN A 65 -1.27 25.73 32.00
CA GLN A 65 -1.90 24.50 31.58
C GLN A 65 -2.01 24.55 30.05
N ALA A 66 -1.20 23.75 29.36
CA ALA A 66 -1.44 23.47 27.95
C ALA A 66 -2.89 22.97 27.86
N PRO A 67 -3.76 23.63 27.06
CA PRO A 67 -5.19 23.41 27.12
C PRO A 67 -5.45 21.93 26.88
N GLN A 68 -6.04 21.24 27.86
CA GLN A 68 -6.34 19.82 27.72
C GLN A 68 -7.40 19.67 26.63
N ILE A 69 -6.91 19.33 25.44
CA ILE A 69 -7.69 19.06 24.25
C ILE A 69 -8.65 17.94 24.64
N SER A 70 -9.93 18.28 24.81
CA SER A 70 -10.93 17.30 25.20
C SER A 70 -10.99 16.19 24.16
N GLN A 71 -11.27 14.95 24.56
CA GLN A 71 -11.30 13.79 23.63
C GLN A 71 -12.21 14.04 22.41
N SER A 72 -13.28 14.83 22.57
CA SER A 72 -14.19 15.26 21.49
C SER A 72 -13.55 16.20 20.45
N VAL A 73 -12.39 16.80 20.73
CA VAL A 73 -11.59 17.58 19.79
C VAL A 73 -10.57 16.69 19.09
N GLU A 74 -9.93 15.75 19.80
CA GLU A 74 -9.02 14.75 19.20
C GLU A 74 -9.76 13.90 18.15
N GLN A 75 -10.95 13.40 18.49
CA GLN A 75 -11.84 12.69 17.56
C GLN A 75 -12.23 13.53 16.34
N ARG A 76 -12.50 14.83 16.53
CA ARG A 76 -12.79 15.75 15.40
C ARG A 76 -11.57 16.00 14.52
N LEU A 77 -10.37 16.09 15.09
CA LEU A 77 -9.13 16.23 14.34
C LEU A 77 -8.84 14.97 13.50
N GLN A 78 -9.08 13.77 14.06
CA GLN A 78 -8.96 12.50 13.33
C GLN A 78 -9.96 12.42 12.16
N LEU A 79 -11.25 12.70 12.40
CA LEU A 79 -12.27 12.72 11.35
C LEU A 79 -11.95 13.76 10.26
N GLN A 80 -11.50 14.95 10.65
CA GLN A 80 -11.07 16.00 9.72
C GLN A 80 -9.83 15.60 8.91
N GLN A 81 -8.89 14.85 9.50
CA GLN A 81 -7.72 14.32 8.80
C GLN A 81 -8.13 13.28 7.74
N GLN A 82 -9.02 12.34 8.07
CA GLN A 82 -9.57 11.38 7.11
C GLN A 82 -10.28 12.09 5.95
N GLN A 83 -11.14 13.07 6.26
CA GLN A 83 -11.81 13.89 5.24
C GLN A 83 -10.82 14.70 4.38
N HIS A 84 -9.74 15.22 4.97
CA HIS A 84 -8.72 15.95 4.23
C HIS A 84 -7.99 15.06 3.22
N PHE A 85 -7.56 13.85 3.63
CA PHE A 85 -6.94 12.90 2.71
C PHE A 85 -7.93 12.35 1.67
N LEU A 86 -9.21 12.18 2.02
CA LEU A 86 -10.26 11.84 1.07
C LEU A 86 -10.36 12.89 -0.05
N PHE A 87 -10.35 14.19 0.30
CA PHE A 87 -10.35 15.26 -0.69
C PHE A 87 -9.08 15.25 -1.55
N LEU A 88 -7.89 15.14 -0.93
CA LEU A 88 -6.60 15.07 -1.65
C LEU A 88 -6.52 13.91 -2.64
N LEU A 89 -6.91 12.70 -2.24
CA LEU A 89 -6.92 11.51 -3.12
C LEU A 89 -8.00 11.58 -4.20
N SER A 90 -9.02 12.43 -4.03
CA SER A 90 -10.04 12.70 -5.03
C SER A 90 -9.70 13.85 -5.99
N ASP A 91 -8.61 14.59 -5.76
CA ASP A 91 -8.29 15.77 -6.57
C ASP A 91 -7.77 15.40 -7.96
N SER A 92 -8.38 15.98 -8.99
CA SER A 92 -7.90 15.92 -10.38
C SER A 92 -6.51 16.55 -10.60
N ALA A 93 -6.04 17.40 -9.67
CA ALA A 93 -4.71 17.99 -9.69
C ALA A 93 -3.63 17.15 -8.97
N LEU A 94 -4.00 16.02 -8.35
CA LEU A 94 -3.04 15.09 -7.76
C LEU A 94 -2.03 14.64 -8.86
N PRO A 95 -0.71 14.75 -8.65
CA PRO A 95 0.28 14.74 -9.73
C PRO A 95 0.65 13.33 -10.23
N LEU A 96 -0.36 12.49 -10.47
CA LEU A 96 -0.22 11.12 -10.97
C LEU A 96 0.06 11.06 -12.48
N GLY A 97 -0.09 12.18 -13.19
CA GLY A 97 -0.04 12.21 -14.65
C GLY A 97 -1.30 11.63 -15.32
N SER A 98 -2.37 11.36 -14.58
CA SER A 98 -3.67 10.85 -15.09
C SER A 98 -4.23 11.68 -16.26
N PHE A 99 -3.99 12.99 -16.25
CA PHE A 99 -4.31 13.90 -17.36
C PHE A 99 -3.65 13.49 -18.70
N ALA A 100 -2.47 12.87 -18.70
CA ALA A 100 -1.78 12.46 -19.93
C ALA A 100 -2.45 11.27 -20.65
N PHE A 101 -3.47 10.65 -20.05
CA PHE A 101 -4.05 9.39 -20.49
C PHE A 101 -5.54 9.55 -20.86
N SER A 102 -6.01 8.76 -21.83
CA SER A 102 -7.42 8.69 -22.26
C SER A 102 -8.03 7.30 -22.11
N SER A 103 -7.23 6.30 -21.76
CA SER A 103 -7.63 4.90 -21.54
C SER A 103 -8.39 4.32 -22.75
N GLY A 104 -7.85 4.54 -23.96
CA GLY A 104 -8.42 4.08 -25.23
C GLY A 104 -9.52 4.96 -25.83
N LEU A 105 -9.91 6.06 -25.19
CA LEU A 105 -10.95 6.97 -25.73
C LEU A 105 -10.54 7.58 -27.08
N GLU A 106 -9.26 7.95 -27.27
CA GLU A 106 -8.80 8.50 -28.55
C GLU A 106 -8.87 7.45 -29.67
N SER A 107 -8.44 6.22 -29.41
CA SER A 107 -8.54 5.08 -30.34
C SER A 107 -9.98 4.69 -30.67
N PHE A 108 -10.89 4.74 -29.70
CA PHE A 108 -12.32 4.52 -29.89
C PHE A 108 -12.86 5.51 -30.94
N LEU A 109 -12.67 6.81 -30.73
CA LEU A 109 -13.12 7.87 -31.65
C LEU A 109 -12.46 7.80 -33.02
N ALA A 110 -11.18 7.41 -33.08
CA ALA A 110 -10.45 7.24 -34.33
C ALA A 110 -11.00 6.10 -35.21
N HIS A 111 -11.65 5.10 -34.61
CA HIS A 111 -12.17 3.92 -35.30
C HIS A 111 -13.71 3.87 -35.43
N ASP A 112 -14.42 4.73 -34.71
CA ASP A 112 -15.90 4.87 -34.74
C ASP A 112 -16.45 5.35 -36.11
N LYS A 113 -15.63 6.02 -36.93
CA LYS A 113 -16.07 6.80 -38.11
C LYS A 113 -16.82 6.05 -39.22
N ALA A 114 -16.83 4.71 -39.25
CA ALA A 114 -17.69 3.92 -40.14
C ALA A 114 -17.80 2.44 -39.78
N ALA A 115 -16.66 1.78 -39.48
CA ALA A 115 -16.55 0.33 -39.58
C ALA A 115 -16.79 -0.43 -38.26
N ALA A 116 -16.29 0.07 -37.13
CA ALA A 116 -16.30 -0.69 -35.86
C ALA A 116 -17.72 -0.92 -35.30
N VAL A 117 -18.62 0.05 -35.46
CA VAL A 117 -20.00 -0.01 -34.96
C VAL A 117 -20.78 -1.18 -35.56
N ALA A 118 -20.55 -1.51 -36.84
CA ALA A 118 -21.30 -2.53 -37.55
C ALA A 118 -21.04 -3.95 -37.01
N THR A 119 -19.80 -4.28 -36.66
CA THR A 119 -19.42 -5.57 -36.08
C THR A 119 -19.67 -5.63 -34.58
N LEU A 120 -19.45 -4.55 -33.83
CA LEU A 120 -19.64 -4.55 -32.37
C LEU A 120 -21.11 -4.49 -31.93
N ALA A 121 -21.99 -3.83 -32.69
CA ALA A 121 -23.43 -3.83 -32.40
C ALA A 121 -24.11 -5.20 -32.65
N ALA A 122 -23.38 -6.19 -33.19
CA ALA A 122 -23.81 -7.58 -33.29
C ALA A 122 -23.30 -8.45 -32.11
N ALA A 123 -22.25 -8.02 -31.40
CA ALA A 123 -21.71 -8.68 -30.21
C ALA A 123 -22.30 -8.11 -28.91
N ALA A 124 -22.55 -6.80 -28.88
CA ALA A 124 -23.23 -6.10 -27.80
C ALA A 124 -24.57 -5.55 -28.31
N ASN A 125 -25.69 -6.18 -27.92
CA ASN A 125 -27.07 -5.86 -28.31
C ASN A 125 -27.60 -4.50 -27.77
N ALA A 126 -26.73 -3.53 -27.50
CA ALA A 126 -27.02 -2.30 -26.76
C ALA A 126 -26.54 -1.00 -27.43
N LEU A 127 -25.70 -1.04 -28.47
CA LEU A 127 -25.16 0.17 -29.11
C LEU A 127 -26.02 0.67 -30.29
N PRO A 128 -26.45 1.94 -30.31
CA PRO A 128 -27.15 2.53 -31.45
C PRO A 128 -26.27 2.55 -32.72
N LYS A 129 -26.84 2.11 -33.86
CA LYS A 129 -26.16 2.16 -35.16
C LYS A 129 -25.97 3.61 -35.62
N GLY A 130 -24.78 3.95 -36.10
CA GLY A 130 -24.48 5.27 -36.67
C GLY A 130 -24.22 6.37 -35.64
N LEU A 131 -23.52 6.03 -34.56
CA LEU A 131 -23.09 6.97 -33.54
C LEU A 131 -22.20 8.07 -34.18
N LYS A 132 -22.49 9.33 -33.88
CA LYS A 132 -21.73 10.49 -34.40
C LYS A 132 -20.73 10.96 -33.34
N SER A 133 -19.53 11.29 -33.77
CA SER A 133 -18.47 11.88 -32.93
C SER A 133 -19.00 13.09 -32.14
N GLY A 134 -18.99 12.99 -30.81
CA GLY A 134 -19.56 13.99 -29.91
C GLY A 134 -20.06 13.37 -28.58
N PRO A 135 -20.97 14.05 -27.85
CA PRO A 135 -21.43 13.61 -26.52
C PRO A 135 -22.04 12.20 -26.49
N ALA A 136 -22.68 11.76 -27.58
CA ALA A 136 -23.31 10.44 -27.66
C ALA A 136 -22.27 9.31 -27.73
N ALA A 137 -21.14 9.52 -28.43
CA ALA A 137 -20.03 8.59 -28.46
C ALA A 137 -19.41 8.40 -27.06
N PHE A 138 -19.20 9.51 -26.33
CA PHE A 138 -18.72 9.45 -24.95
C PHE A 138 -19.73 8.77 -24.00
N GLY A 139 -21.03 9.04 -24.15
CA GLY A 139 -22.09 8.40 -23.37
C GLY A 139 -22.18 6.88 -23.56
N ALA A 140 -21.77 6.35 -24.71
CA ALA A 140 -21.67 4.92 -24.96
C ALA A 140 -20.35 4.32 -24.43
N PHE A 141 -19.23 5.04 -24.55
CA PHE A 141 -17.92 4.59 -24.07
C PHE A 141 -17.81 4.57 -22.55
N LEU A 142 -18.35 5.59 -21.87
CA LEU A 142 -18.13 5.82 -20.43
C LEU A 142 -18.58 4.63 -19.56
N PRO A 143 -19.80 4.05 -19.70
CA PRO A 143 -20.19 2.88 -18.90
C PRO A 143 -19.30 1.65 -19.14
N LEU A 144 -18.89 1.41 -20.39
CA LEU A 144 -18.03 0.27 -20.76
C LEU A 144 -16.64 0.41 -20.12
N SER A 145 -16.04 1.59 -20.19
CA SER A 145 -14.72 1.86 -19.61
C SER A 145 -14.74 1.83 -18.08
N ILE A 146 -15.78 2.37 -17.43
CA ILE A 146 -15.94 2.27 -15.97
C ILE A 146 -16.07 0.81 -15.53
N THR A 147 -16.96 0.03 -16.18
CA THR A 147 -17.22 -1.37 -15.79
C THR A 147 -15.98 -2.24 -15.99
N SER A 148 -15.28 -2.13 -17.12
CA SER A 148 -14.06 -2.92 -17.37
C SER A 148 -12.91 -2.53 -16.44
N TYR A 149 -12.77 -1.24 -16.11
CA TYR A 149 -11.76 -0.77 -15.16
C TYR A 149 -12.05 -1.24 -13.73
N ALA A 150 -13.32 -1.24 -13.31
CA ALA A 150 -13.71 -1.75 -12.00
C ALA A 150 -13.39 -3.25 -11.86
N HIS A 151 -13.86 -4.10 -12.79
CA HIS A 151 -13.62 -5.54 -12.72
C HIS A 151 -12.15 -5.95 -12.91
N SER A 152 -11.34 -5.18 -13.64
CA SER A 152 -9.90 -5.47 -13.79
C SER A 152 -9.03 -4.94 -12.64
N SER A 153 -9.45 -3.87 -11.97
CA SER A 153 -8.56 -3.11 -11.09
C SER A 153 -9.04 -2.99 -9.64
N LEU A 154 -10.35 -2.96 -9.37
CA LEU A 154 -10.87 -2.74 -8.03
C LEU A 154 -10.57 -3.89 -7.04
N PRO A 155 -10.58 -5.19 -7.42
CA PRO A 155 -10.18 -6.27 -6.52
C PRO A 155 -8.76 -6.08 -5.94
N PHE A 156 -7.82 -5.59 -6.74
CA PHE A 156 -6.45 -5.30 -6.31
C PHE A 156 -6.37 -4.09 -5.36
N VAL A 157 -7.15 -3.03 -5.61
CA VAL A 157 -7.30 -1.89 -4.67
C VAL A 157 -7.84 -2.38 -3.33
N LEU A 158 -8.89 -3.20 -3.35
CA LEU A 158 -9.55 -3.68 -2.16
C LEU A 158 -8.66 -4.63 -1.36
N SER A 159 -8.00 -5.59 -2.01
CA SER A 159 -7.07 -6.52 -1.36
C SER A 159 -5.86 -5.81 -0.73
N ALA A 160 -5.29 -4.80 -1.40
CA ALA A 160 -4.20 -4.00 -0.84
C ALA A 160 -4.66 -3.05 0.28
N HIS A 161 -5.90 -2.56 0.24
CA HIS A 161 -6.52 -1.80 1.33
C HIS A 161 -6.70 -2.69 2.57
N ASP A 162 -7.33 -3.85 2.40
CA ASP A 162 -7.57 -4.82 3.48
C ASP A 162 -6.24 -5.28 4.14
N ALA A 163 -5.19 -5.52 3.34
CA ALA A 163 -3.85 -5.86 3.83
C ALA A 163 -3.19 -4.70 4.61
N ALA A 164 -3.35 -3.45 4.16
CA ALA A 164 -2.84 -2.27 4.87
C ALA A 164 -3.61 -1.98 6.17
N ILE A 165 -4.91 -2.29 6.23
CA ILE A 165 -5.71 -2.24 7.47
C ILE A 165 -5.19 -3.26 8.49
N ALA A 166 -4.75 -4.45 8.07
CA ALA A 166 -4.14 -5.43 8.98
C ALA A 166 -2.85 -4.89 9.65
N VAL A 167 -1.99 -4.17 8.91
CA VAL A 167 -0.81 -3.49 9.48
C VAL A 167 -1.23 -2.43 10.49
N ARG A 168 -2.25 -1.63 10.18
CA ARG A 168 -2.77 -0.58 11.10
C ARG A 168 -3.37 -1.17 12.38
N ALA A 169 -3.95 -2.37 12.33
CA ALA A 169 -4.42 -3.08 13.51
C ALA A 169 -3.24 -3.65 14.33
N ALA A 170 -2.28 -4.30 13.68
CA ALA A 170 -1.08 -4.84 14.33
C ALA A 170 -0.18 -3.75 14.95
N ALA A 171 -0.21 -2.52 14.45
CA ALA A 171 0.52 -1.38 15.03
C ALA A 171 0.11 -1.04 16.49
N ALA A 172 -1.05 -1.53 16.96
CA ALA A 172 -1.45 -1.41 18.37
C ALA A 172 -0.83 -2.50 19.27
N ASP A 173 -0.30 -3.58 18.69
CA ASP A 173 0.29 -4.73 19.39
C ASP A 173 1.78 -4.87 19.00
N LEU A 174 2.65 -4.28 19.83
CA LEU A 174 4.07 -4.09 19.53
C LEU A 174 4.84 -5.36 19.08
N PRO A 175 4.56 -6.58 19.57
CA PRO A 175 5.23 -7.80 19.10
C PRO A 175 4.85 -8.24 17.68
N SER A 176 3.62 -7.98 17.23
CA SER A 176 3.14 -8.44 15.91
C SER A 176 3.41 -7.44 14.77
N ALA A 177 3.58 -6.15 15.10
CA ALA A 177 3.81 -5.09 14.12
C ALA A 177 4.93 -5.35 13.07
N PRO A 178 6.11 -5.90 13.40
CA PRO A 178 7.15 -6.18 12.40
C PRO A 178 6.73 -7.27 11.40
N LEU A 179 6.19 -8.38 11.90
CA LEU A 179 5.73 -9.49 11.07
C LEU A 179 4.57 -9.07 10.15
N ALA A 180 3.67 -8.20 10.64
CA ALA A 180 2.60 -7.63 9.83
C ALA A 180 3.13 -6.76 8.69
N LEU A 181 4.18 -5.96 8.93
CA LEU A 181 4.82 -5.12 7.90
C LEU A 181 5.54 -5.93 6.83
N ASP A 182 6.28 -6.98 7.23
CA ASP A 182 6.95 -7.89 6.28
C ASP A 182 5.92 -8.66 5.43
N THR A 183 4.87 -9.16 6.07
CA THR A 183 3.75 -9.85 5.40
C THR A 183 3.03 -8.92 4.42
N PHE A 184 2.72 -7.70 4.82
CA PHE A 184 2.13 -6.68 3.95
C PHE A 184 3.03 -6.32 2.76
N THR A 185 4.34 -6.17 2.99
CA THR A 185 5.31 -5.90 1.92
C THR A 185 5.31 -7.02 0.88
N SER A 186 5.30 -8.28 1.33
CA SER A 186 5.22 -9.44 0.44
C SER A 186 3.86 -9.52 -0.27
N THR A 187 2.76 -9.23 0.41
CA THR A 187 1.40 -9.24 -0.16
C THR A 187 1.28 -8.16 -1.24
N LEU A 188 1.78 -6.95 -0.98
CA LEU A 188 1.74 -5.84 -1.95
C LEU A 188 2.60 -6.15 -3.19
N ALA A 189 3.76 -6.80 -3.03
CA ALA A 189 4.57 -7.25 -4.16
C ALA A 189 3.85 -8.33 -4.99
N VAL A 190 3.20 -9.31 -4.35
CA VAL A 190 2.41 -10.33 -5.06
C VAL A 190 1.21 -9.72 -5.79
N LEU A 191 0.51 -8.75 -5.19
CA LEU A 191 -0.59 -8.03 -5.85
C LEU A 191 -0.11 -7.17 -7.02
N ASP A 192 1.08 -6.59 -6.94
CA ASP A 192 1.70 -5.78 -8.00
C ASP A 192 2.10 -6.64 -9.21
N ASP A 193 2.78 -7.77 -8.97
CA ASP A 193 3.18 -8.75 -9.99
C ASP A 193 1.97 -9.46 -10.61
N THR A 194 0.98 -9.87 -9.79
CA THR A 194 -0.27 -10.48 -10.28
C THR A 194 -1.05 -9.49 -11.16
N PHE A 195 -1.14 -8.21 -10.76
CA PHE A 195 -1.80 -7.22 -11.62
C PHE A 195 -1.02 -7.03 -12.93
N ASP A 196 0.31 -6.99 -12.87
CA ASP A 196 1.18 -6.88 -14.05
C ASP A 196 0.98 -8.04 -15.04
N ALA A 197 0.81 -9.26 -14.52
CA ALA A 197 0.49 -10.45 -15.32
C ALA A 197 -0.91 -10.40 -15.99
N THR A 198 -1.89 -9.71 -15.38
CA THR A 198 -3.23 -9.56 -15.98
C THR A 198 -3.31 -8.50 -17.09
N ILE A 199 -2.41 -7.51 -17.12
CA ILE A 199 -2.53 -6.34 -18.02
C ILE A 199 -1.82 -6.54 -19.36
N ILE A 200 -2.43 -7.38 -20.22
CA ILE A 200 -1.97 -7.75 -21.57
C ILE A 200 -1.60 -6.51 -22.42
N CYS A 201 -2.37 -5.43 -22.33
CA CYS A 201 -2.10 -4.20 -23.08
C CYS A 201 -0.89 -3.42 -22.52
N THR A 202 0.22 -3.44 -23.27
CA THR A 202 1.46 -2.74 -22.95
C THR A 202 1.29 -1.24 -22.72
N VAL A 203 0.34 -0.60 -23.41
CA VAL A 203 -0.01 0.82 -23.22
C VAL A 203 -0.61 1.05 -21.84
N GLY A 204 -1.59 0.21 -21.46
CA GLY A 204 -2.22 0.23 -20.13
C GLY A 204 -1.23 -0.10 -19.02
N ARG A 205 -0.38 -1.12 -19.23
CA ARG A 205 0.71 -1.50 -18.31
C ARG A 205 1.57 -0.28 -17.96
N ARG A 206 2.10 0.42 -18.98
CA ARG A 206 2.93 1.62 -18.77
C ARG A 206 2.16 2.76 -18.11
N ALA A 207 0.90 2.99 -18.47
CA ALA A 207 0.07 4.03 -17.86
C ALA A 207 -0.23 3.75 -16.38
N SER A 208 -0.44 2.48 -16.01
CA SER A 208 -0.63 2.02 -14.62
C SER A 208 0.66 2.17 -13.80
N VAL A 209 1.80 1.72 -14.33
CA VAL A 209 3.12 1.86 -13.70
C VAL A 209 3.52 3.33 -13.50
N ALA A 210 3.27 4.18 -14.49
CA ALA A 210 3.56 5.61 -14.39
C ALA A 210 2.74 6.28 -13.27
N GLN A 211 1.43 5.98 -13.19
CA GLN A 211 0.55 6.53 -12.15
C GLN A 211 0.88 5.97 -10.76
N GLY A 212 1.18 4.68 -10.62
CA GLY A 212 1.54 4.06 -9.35
C GLY A 212 2.87 4.59 -8.80
N ARG A 213 3.91 4.68 -9.64
CA ARG A 213 5.20 5.30 -9.26
C ARG A 213 5.06 6.78 -8.90
N ALA A 214 4.17 7.51 -9.57
CA ALA A 214 3.84 8.89 -9.20
C ALA A 214 3.11 8.96 -7.85
N LEU A 215 2.15 8.06 -7.58
CA LEU A 215 1.47 7.98 -6.28
C LEU A 215 2.43 7.65 -5.13
N LEU A 216 3.34 6.68 -5.34
CA LEU A 216 4.39 6.34 -4.38
C LEU A 216 5.33 7.54 -4.13
N SER A 217 5.62 8.33 -5.16
CA SER A 217 6.40 9.58 -5.03
C SER A 217 5.65 10.67 -4.25
N VAL A 218 4.31 10.74 -4.37
CA VAL A 218 3.47 11.61 -3.52
C VAL A 218 3.45 11.11 -2.08
N TRP A 219 3.37 9.79 -1.87
CA TRP A 219 3.41 9.18 -0.55
C TRP A 219 4.70 9.55 0.21
N GLU A 220 5.87 9.25 -0.37
CA GLU A 220 7.18 9.51 0.25
C GLU A 220 7.41 11.00 0.57
N ARG A 221 6.85 11.92 -0.24
CA ARG A 221 7.17 13.35 -0.19
C ARG A 221 6.14 14.23 0.52
N ALA A 222 4.90 13.76 0.66
CA ALA A 222 3.80 14.57 1.20
C ALA A 222 2.96 13.85 2.26
N PHE A 223 2.62 12.57 2.08
CA PHE A 223 1.70 11.88 3.00
C PHE A 223 2.45 11.27 4.19
N ALA A 224 3.51 10.50 3.95
CA ALA A 224 4.28 9.84 5.01
C ALA A 224 4.83 10.82 6.07
N PRO A 225 5.37 12.01 5.73
CA PRO A 225 5.84 12.98 6.74
C PRO A 225 4.73 13.53 7.64
N VAL A 226 3.50 13.66 7.13
CA VAL A 226 2.33 14.15 7.89
C VAL A 226 1.73 13.04 8.75
N LEU A 227 1.77 11.79 8.27
CA LEU A 227 1.22 10.62 8.95
C LEU A 227 2.20 9.98 9.96
N ALA A 228 3.48 10.37 9.95
CA ALA A 228 4.53 9.83 10.82
C ALA A 228 4.21 9.92 12.34
N ALA A 229 3.39 10.89 12.76
CA ALA A 229 2.94 11.01 14.15
C ALA A 229 1.99 9.87 14.58
N SER A 230 1.30 9.23 13.63
CA SER A 230 0.40 8.09 13.86
C SER A 230 0.99 6.76 13.38
N MET A 231 1.98 6.80 12.51
CA MET A 231 2.71 5.63 11.99
C MET A 231 4.23 5.91 12.03
N PRO A 232 4.92 5.60 13.15
CA PRO A 232 6.34 5.94 13.33
C PRO A 232 7.32 5.25 12.37
N GLN A 233 6.87 4.20 11.68
CA GLN A 233 7.57 3.60 10.55
C GLN A 233 6.71 3.77 9.29
N ASP A 234 7.35 4.13 8.17
CA ASP A 234 6.69 4.24 6.87
C ASP A 234 6.43 2.83 6.29
N PRO A 235 5.16 2.39 6.17
CA PRO A 235 4.85 1.01 5.77
C PRO A 235 5.08 0.75 4.27
N LEU A 236 5.19 1.78 3.43
CA LEU A 236 5.48 1.61 1.99
C LEU A 236 6.97 1.74 1.67
N ARG A 237 7.81 2.10 2.65
CA ARG A 237 9.27 2.18 2.48
C ARG A 237 9.92 0.85 2.05
N PRO A 238 9.55 -0.34 2.59
CA PRO A 238 10.13 -1.60 2.13
C PRO A 238 9.79 -1.88 0.65
N PHE A 239 8.53 -1.72 0.27
CA PHE A 239 8.08 -1.86 -1.13
C PHE A 239 8.79 -0.86 -2.06
N SER A 240 8.95 0.39 -1.63
CA SER A 240 9.71 1.40 -2.39
C SER A 240 11.17 0.99 -2.66
N LEU A 241 11.83 0.26 -1.76
CA LEU A 241 13.16 -0.30 -2.00
C LEU A 241 13.15 -1.42 -3.06
N LEU A 242 12.11 -2.26 -3.11
CA LEU A 242 11.92 -3.25 -4.19
C LEU A 242 11.74 -2.56 -5.55
N VAL A 243 10.89 -1.53 -5.62
CA VAL A 243 10.64 -0.73 -6.83
C VAL A 243 11.91 -0.03 -7.32
N LYS A 244 12.73 0.48 -6.38
CA LYS A 244 14.02 1.12 -6.68
C LYS A 244 15.06 0.12 -7.16
N ARG A 245 15.14 -1.09 -6.57
CA ARG A 245 15.99 -2.21 -7.05
C ARG A 245 15.58 -2.64 -8.47
N SER A 246 14.28 -2.81 -8.69
CA SER A 246 13.67 -3.18 -9.97
C SER A 246 13.84 -2.15 -11.10
N SER A 247 14.32 -0.95 -10.78
CA SER A 247 14.52 0.12 -11.77
C SER A 247 15.88 0.03 -12.48
N ASN A 248 16.81 -0.77 -11.97
CA ASN A 248 18.07 -1.16 -12.63
C ASN A 248 18.36 -2.65 -12.35
N PRO A 249 17.55 -3.58 -12.89
CA PRO A 249 17.71 -5.00 -12.60
C PRO A 249 19.02 -5.56 -13.19
N PRO A 250 19.75 -6.42 -12.48
CA PRO A 250 20.86 -7.17 -13.05
C PRO A 250 20.46 -7.96 -14.32
N PRO A 251 21.39 -8.16 -15.27
CA PRO A 251 21.09 -8.93 -16.49
C PRO A 251 20.57 -10.34 -16.16
N GLY A 252 19.38 -10.68 -16.67
CA GLY A 252 18.74 -11.98 -16.45
C GLY A 252 17.90 -12.11 -15.18
N THR A 253 17.77 -11.06 -14.36
CA THR A 253 16.81 -11.05 -13.23
C THR A 253 15.47 -10.43 -13.63
N LEU A 254 14.38 -10.93 -13.04
CA LEU A 254 13.05 -10.32 -13.13
C LEU A 254 12.95 -9.06 -12.24
N SER A 255 11.93 -8.24 -12.50
CA SER A 255 11.58 -7.08 -11.67
C SER A 255 10.89 -7.54 -10.38
N ASP A 256 11.36 -7.11 -9.22
CA ASP A 256 10.73 -7.42 -7.92
C ASP A 256 9.42 -6.66 -7.68
N ALA A 257 9.26 -5.47 -8.29
CA ALA A 257 8.07 -4.63 -8.19
C ALA A 257 8.01 -3.60 -9.34
N SER A 258 6.91 -3.63 -10.09
CA SER A 258 6.60 -2.69 -11.17
C SER A 258 6.02 -1.36 -10.64
N ALA A 259 5.27 -1.36 -9.53
CA ALA A 259 4.53 -0.25 -8.91
C ALA A 259 3.35 0.28 -9.75
N HIS A 260 2.31 -0.55 -9.86
CA HIS A 260 1.03 -0.26 -10.51
C HIS A 260 0.09 0.56 -9.62
N ILE A 261 -0.79 1.35 -10.25
CA ILE A 261 -1.70 2.22 -9.52
C ILE A 261 -2.74 1.49 -8.63
N PRO A 262 -3.33 0.32 -8.98
CA PRO A 262 -4.42 -0.22 -8.16
C PRO A 262 -3.99 -0.73 -6.77
N PRO A 263 -2.98 -1.62 -6.61
CA PRO A 263 -2.53 -2.03 -5.27
C PRO A 263 -2.01 -0.84 -4.43
N LEU A 264 -1.23 0.06 -5.05
CA LEU A 264 -0.72 1.24 -4.36
C LEU A 264 -1.81 2.21 -3.92
N PHE A 265 -2.87 2.41 -4.72
CA PHE A 265 -3.99 3.27 -4.31
C PHE A 265 -4.73 2.69 -3.10
N GLY A 266 -4.97 1.37 -3.08
CA GLY A 266 -5.57 0.67 -1.95
C GLY A 266 -4.79 0.87 -0.65
N ALA A 267 -3.48 0.58 -0.69
CA ALA A 267 -2.60 0.74 0.45
C ALA A 267 -2.48 2.21 0.91
N VAL A 268 -2.24 3.15 -0.01
CA VAL A 268 -2.12 4.59 0.33
C VAL A 268 -3.42 5.12 0.94
N ALA A 269 -4.59 4.73 0.43
CA ALA A 269 -5.87 5.14 0.98
C ALA A 269 -6.10 4.58 2.40
N ALA A 270 -5.80 3.30 2.62
CA ALA A 270 -5.89 2.67 3.94
C ALA A 270 -4.98 3.35 4.98
N PHE A 271 -3.74 3.67 4.61
CA PHE A 271 -2.79 4.37 5.50
C PHE A 271 -3.14 5.85 5.69
N ALA A 272 -3.70 6.51 4.68
CA ALA A 272 -4.23 7.87 4.78
C ALA A 272 -5.58 7.95 5.54
N GLY A 273 -6.12 6.81 5.98
CA GLY A 273 -7.25 6.72 6.90
C GLY A 273 -8.62 6.56 6.24
N LEU A 274 -8.70 6.43 4.92
CA LEU A 274 -9.96 6.20 4.21
C LEU A 274 -10.50 4.79 4.52
N ASP A 275 -11.82 4.65 4.62
CA ASP A 275 -12.45 3.33 4.71
C ASP A 275 -12.46 2.60 3.35
N ARG A 276 -12.78 1.31 3.37
CA ARG A 276 -12.76 0.43 2.18
C ARG A 276 -13.71 0.91 1.08
N ARG A 277 -14.85 1.52 1.45
CA ARG A 277 -15.86 2.01 0.52
C ARG A 277 -15.49 3.36 -0.06
N GLN A 278 -15.05 4.30 0.79
CA GLN A 278 -14.45 5.57 0.37
C GLN A 278 -13.32 5.35 -0.65
N THR A 279 -12.45 4.37 -0.39
CA THR A 279 -11.35 4.01 -1.27
C THR A 279 -11.85 3.56 -2.65
N ALA A 280 -12.85 2.67 -2.68
CA ALA A 280 -13.45 2.19 -3.93
C ALA A 280 -14.17 3.30 -4.72
N ASP A 281 -15.05 4.06 -4.05
CA ASP A 281 -15.83 5.12 -4.67
C ASP A 281 -14.92 6.23 -5.24
N VAL A 282 -13.85 6.62 -4.53
CA VAL A 282 -12.87 7.60 -5.03
C VAL A 282 -12.00 7.04 -6.16
N PHE A 283 -11.53 5.79 -6.08
CA PHE A 283 -10.73 5.17 -7.15
C PHE A 283 -11.50 5.15 -8.48
N ILE A 284 -12.76 4.70 -8.46
CA ILE A 284 -13.61 4.67 -9.65
C ILE A 284 -13.98 6.10 -10.10
N LEU A 285 -14.31 7.01 -9.18
CA LEU A 285 -14.59 8.42 -9.52
C LEU A 285 -13.38 9.13 -10.14
N SER A 286 -12.15 8.80 -9.74
CA SER A 286 -10.93 9.36 -10.32
C SER A 286 -10.71 8.90 -11.76
N HIS A 287 -11.04 7.65 -12.11
CA HIS A 287 -11.09 7.19 -13.50
C HIS A 287 -12.17 7.96 -14.31
N VAL A 288 -13.36 8.14 -13.75
CA VAL A 288 -14.42 8.97 -14.38
C VAL A 288 -13.95 10.41 -14.63
N LYS A 289 -13.29 11.04 -13.65
CA LYS A 289 -12.71 12.39 -13.79
C LYS A 289 -11.66 12.45 -14.91
N ALA A 290 -10.78 11.45 -15.00
CA ALA A 290 -9.78 11.35 -16.08
C ALA A 290 -10.44 11.21 -17.46
N LEU A 291 -11.42 10.31 -17.62
CA LEU A 291 -12.17 10.11 -18.86
C LEU A 291 -12.94 11.37 -19.29
N VAL A 292 -13.61 12.05 -18.35
CA VAL A 292 -14.32 13.31 -18.64
C VAL A 292 -13.34 14.42 -19.03
N SER A 293 -12.16 14.48 -18.40
CA SER A 293 -11.09 15.41 -18.78
C SER A 293 -10.52 15.12 -20.18
N ALA A 294 -10.35 13.84 -20.54
CA ALA A 294 -9.98 13.43 -21.90
C ALA A 294 -11.08 13.79 -22.92
N ALA A 295 -12.36 13.56 -22.60
CA ALA A 295 -13.50 13.90 -23.45
C ALA A 295 -13.62 15.41 -23.75
N VAL A 296 -13.31 16.28 -22.78
CA VAL A 296 -13.27 17.74 -23.01
C VAL A 296 -12.15 18.10 -24.00
N ARG A 297 -10.97 17.49 -23.86
CA ARG A 297 -9.79 17.78 -24.72
C ARG A 297 -9.90 17.16 -26.11
N ALA A 298 -10.60 16.03 -26.24
CA ALA A 298 -11.05 15.47 -27.51
C ALA A 298 -12.26 16.21 -28.13
N ASN A 299 -12.66 17.36 -27.57
CA ASN A 299 -13.76 18.22 -28.03
C ASN A 299 -15.13 17.50 -28.12
N LEU A 300 -15.36 16.48 -27.28
CA LEU A 300 -16.65 15.78 -27.17
C LEU A 300 -17.62 16.52 -26.25
N LEU A 301 -17.09 17.24 -25.25
CA LEU A 301 -17.85 17.92 -24.20
C LEU A 301 -17.27 19.32 -23.94
N GLY A 302 -18.14 20.32 -23.77
CA GLY A 302 -17.72 21.61 -23.20
C GLY A 302 -17.47 21.52 -21.68
N PRO A 303 -16.66 22.40 -21.06
CA PRO A 303 -16.36 22.35 -19.62
C PRO A 303 -17.60 22.33 -18.71
N TYR A 304 -18.63 23.13 -19.02
CA TYR A 304 -19.90 23.11 -18.28
C TYR A 304 -20.71 21.82 -18.50
N GLN A 305 -20.58 21.15 -19.65
CA GLN A 305 -21.21 19.85 -19.90
C GLN A 305 -20.52 18.75 -19.12
N ALA A 306 -19.18 18.79 -19.03
CA ALA A 306 -18.40 17.90 -18.18
C ALA A 306 -18.78 18.03 -16.69
N GLN A 307 -18.87 19.25 -16.16
CA GLN A 307 -19.31 19.46 -14.78
C GLN A 307 -20.78 19.04 -14.55
N LYS A 308 -21.68 19.33 -15.49
CA LYS A 308 -23.08 18.85 -15.46
C LYS A 308 -23.16 17.30 -15.46
N LEU A 309 -22.26 16.63 -16.17
CA LEU A 309 -22.18 15.16 -16.21
C LEU A 309 -21.63 14.59 -14.90
N LEU A 310 -20.53 15.13 -14.37
CA LEU A 310 -19.95 14.71 -13.09
C LEU A 310 -20.92 14.91 -11.91
N ALA A 311 -21.67 16.02 -11.91
CA ALA A 311 -22.72 16.29 -10.91
C ALA A 311 -24.01 15.48 -11.12
N SER A 312 -24.12 14.66 -12.17
CA SER A 312 -25.36 13.96 -12.51
C SER A 312 -25.60 12.70 -11.67
N ALA A 313 -26.87 12.46 -11.34
CA ALA A 313 -27.32 11.19 -10.75
C ALA A 313 -27.08 9.97 -11.67
N HIS A 314 -26.77 10.19 -12.96
CA HIS A 314 -26.37 9.11 -13.87
C HIS A 314 -24.93 8.65 -13.58
N VAL A 315 -23.97 9.57 -13.47
CA VAL A 315 -22.58 9.23 -13.10
C VAL A 315 -22.51 8.65 -11.70
N GLN A 316 -23.26 9.20 -10.73
CA GLN A 316 -23.35 8.64 -9.38
C GLN A 316 -23.80 7.16 -9.41
N LYS A 317 -24.84 6.84 -10.21
CA LYS A 317 -25.30 5.45 -10.39
C LYS A 317 -24.25 4.57 -11.06
N LEU A 318 -23.54 5.06 -12.09
CA LEU A 318 -22.48 4.29 -12.76
C LEU A 318 -21.33 3.95 -11.81
N VAL A 319 -20.87 4.92 -10.99
CA VAL A 319 -19.83 4.68 -9.98
C VAL A 319 -20.29 3.63 -8.96
N VAL A 320 -21.49 3.79 -8.38
CA VAL A 320 -22.04 2.83 -7.44
C VAL A 320 -22.17 1.44 -8.07
N GLN A 321 -22.79 1.32 -9.25
CA GLN A 321 -22.99 0.03 -9.92
C GLN A 321 -21.67 -0.69 -10.24
N ALA A 322 -20.62 0.05 -10.61
CA ALA A 322 -19.30 -0.51 -10.88
C ALA A 322 -18.56 -0.91 -9.61
N VAL A 323 -18.73 -0.16 -8.50
CA VAL A 323 -18.21 -0.55 -7.19
C VAL A 323 -18.93 -1.80 -6.67
N GLU A 324 -20.26 -1.84 -6.65
CA GLU A 324 -21.02 -3.03 -6.22
C GLU A 324 -20.67 -4.27 -7.08
N GLY A 325 -20.56 -4.11 -8.40
CA GLY A 325 -20.28 -5.20 -9.33
C GLY A 325 -18.91 -5.88 -9.14
N ALA A 326 -17.93 -5.14 -8.61
CA ALA A 326 -16.59 -5.64 -8.32
C ALA A 326 -16.25 -5.73 -6.81
N TRP A 327 -17.20 -5.43 -5.91
CA TRP A 327 -16.97 -5.30 -4.45
C TRP A 327 -16.49 -6.58 -3.76
N SER A 328 -17.00 -7.72 -4.26
CA SER A 328 -16.76 -9.07 -3.75
C SER A 328 -16.08 -9.98 -4.79
N VAL A 329 -15.54 -9.41 -5.88
CA VAL A 329 -14.75 -10.15 -6.88
C VAL A 329 -13.36 -10.39 -6.30
N ALA A 330 -12.91 -11.64 -6.34
CA ALA A 330 -11.59 -12.02 -5.85
C ALA A 330 -10.47 -11.57 -6.82
N VAL A 331 -9.21 -11.61 -6.40
CA VAL A 331 -8.09 -11.12 -7.23
C VAL A 331 -7.83 -12.07 -8.41
N GLU A 332 -8.01 -13.37 -8.16
CA GLU A 332 -7.99 -14.46 -9.12
C GLU A 332 -9.12 -14.41 -10.17
N ASP A 333 -10.24 -13.75 -9.86
CA ASP A 333 -11.38 -13.54 -10.77
C ASP A 333 -11.36 -12.15 -11.45
N ALA A 334 -10.36 -11.32 -11.16
CA ALA A 334 -10.26 -9.96 -11.70
C ALA A 334 -9.85 -9.96 -13.19
N GLY A 335 -10.52 -9.16 -14.02
CA GLY A 335 -10.24 -9.17 -15.46
C GLY A 335 -11.02 -8.18 -16.31
N GLN A 336 -10.67 -8.10 -17.60
CA GLN A 336 -11.34 -7.23 -18.57
C GLN A 336 -12.69 -7.83 -19.01
N THR A 337 -13.79 -7.30 -18.45
CA THR A 337 -15.15 -7.68 -18.85
C THR A 337 -15.55 -7.13 -20.22
N MET A 338 -14.85 -6.12 -20.74
CA MET A 338 -15.07 -5.54 -22.07
C MET A 338 -13.79 -5.60 -22.93
N PRO A 339 -13.45 -6.75 -23.56
CA PRO A 339 -12.20 -6.92 -24.32
C PRO A 339 -11.94 -5.88 -25.42
N VAL A 340 -13.00 -5.25 -25.93
CA VAL A 340 -12.90 -4.16 -26.91
C VAL A 340 -12.24 -2.89 -26.35
N VAL A 341 -12.37 -2.63 -25.05
CA VAL A 341 -11.74 -1.47 -24.38
C VAL A 341 -10.22 -1.64 -24.33
N ASP A 342 -9.75 -2.84 -24.00
CA ASP A 342 -8.32 -3.17 -24.01
C ASP A 342 -7.74 -3.12 -25.43
N LEU A 343 -8.49 -3.60 -26.42
CA LEU A 343 -8.14 -3.46 -27.84
C LEU A 343 -8.04 -1.98 -28.28
N TRP A 344 -8.95 -1.11 -27.85
CA TRP A 344 -8.83 0.34 -28.13
C TRP A 344 -7.60 0.94 -27.45
N MET A 345 -7.34 0.63 -26.18
CA MET A 345 -6.15 1.11 -25.47
C MET A 345 -4.84 0.62 -26.13
N GLY A 346 -4.78 -0.64 -26.56
CA GLY A 346 -3.61 -1.19 -27.28
C GLY A 346 -3.41 -0.56 -28.66
N ARG A 347 -4.49 -0.23 -29.37
CA ARG A 347 -4.43 0.44 -30.68
C ARG A 347 -4.00 1.90 -30.62
N HIS A 348 -3.82 2.48 -29.42
CA HIS A 348 -3.35 3.87 -29.26
C HIS A 348 -1.99 4.13 -29.90
N GLU A 349 -1.09 3.15 -29.90
CA GLU A 349 0.23 3.27 -30.56
C GLU A 349 0.13 3.31 -32.10
N MET A 350 -0.98 2.85 -32.68
CA MET A 350 -1.21 2.79 -34.13
C MET A 350 -1.87 4.07 -34.68
N LEU A 351 -2.10 5.09 -33.85
CA LEU A 351 -2.73 6.34 -34.25
C LEU A 351 -1.70 7.31 -34.88
N TYR A 352 -1.94 7.71 -36.13
CA TYR A 352 -1.09 8.65 -36.88
C TYR A 352 -0.95 10.03 -36.22
N SER A 353 -1.95 10.46 -35.47
CA SER A 353 -1.92 11.67 -34.65
C SER A 353 -2.53 11.34 -33.30
N ARG A 354 -1.91 11.86 -32.23
CA ARG A 354 -2.25 11.56 -30.83
C ARG A 354 -2.19 12.85 -30.02
N ILE A 355 -3.17 13.05 -29.14
CA ILE A 355 -3.14 14.12 -28.13
C ILE A 355 -2.96 13.58 -26.69
N PHE A 356 -3.01 12.26 -26.51
CA PHE A 356 -2.74 11.59 -25.23
C PHE A 356 -1.65 10.50 -25.35
N ASN A 357 -1.23 9.94 -24.22
CA ASN A 357 -0.23 8.88 -24.10
C ASN A 357 -0.83 7.46 -23.98
N SER A 358 -2.16 7.36 -23.77
CA SER A 358 -2.98 6.13 -23.83
C SER A 358 -4.44 6.43 -24.11
#